data_AF-A0A120FF42-F1
#
_entry.id   AF-A0A120FF42-F1
#
_cell.length_a   1.000
_cell.length_b   1.000
_cell.length_c   1.000
_cell.angle_alpha   90.00
_cell.angle_beta   90.00
_cell.angle_gamma   90.00
#
_symmetry.space_group_name_H-M   'P 1'
#
loop_
_entity.id
_entity.type
_entity.pdbx_description
1 polymer ?
#
loop_
_entity_poly.entity_id
_entity_poly.type
_entity_poly.pdbx_seq_one_letter_code
_entity_poly.pdbx_strand_id
1 'polypeptide(L)'
;MLRKPFASLMSIAFGLAALMSAALAEGDVEVRSRVITEFKIGSDEIKFGSLEFLGGLEMVSPQRLFGSLSSIRFRSDKTHFVGVLDTGHWMTGHIERDPQGRLSGLAEVAITPMKNRLGRSFEGKGYMDAEGLTLHGDRILVSFEQDHRVDVYPDPGFETSRAIDALPIPFPKKSLRGNRGFETIAVAPVDSVLKGGTLIVAERSLDADGNAYAAILDGPQKGRLSLAHYGDFDATDGAFLPNGDLLLLERRFNMAEGIGMRIRRIKAADIRPGVVMDGEILLEGDFSYQIDNMEGLDAFAAEDGTTHVVIVSDDNHSILQRNLMLEFRLVEPRAGDTARLQN
;
A
#
# COMPACT_ATOMS: atom_id res chain seq x y z
N MET A 1 -67.70 41.42 2.09
CA MET A 1 -66.24 41.16 1.93
C MET A 1 -65.86 40.02 2.87
N LEU A 2 -65.67 38.82 2.30
CA LEU A 2 -65.38 37.57 3.01
C LEU A 2 -64.03 37.65 3.74
N ARG A 3 -64.03 37.45 5.06
CA ARG A 3 -62.84 37.11 5.84
C ARG A 3 -62.83 35.60 6.07
N LYS A 4 -61.85 34.91 5.49
CA LYS A 4 -61.57 33.49 5.73
C LYS A 4 -60.81 33.33 7.07
N PRO A 5 -61.07 32.27 7.85
CA PRO A 5 -60.30 31.97 9.05
C PRO A 5 -58.93 31.37 8.68
N PHE A 6 -57.91 31.76 9.45
CA PHE A 6 -56.56 31.19 9.41
C PHE A 6 -56.62 29.71 9.83
N ALA A 7 -56.21 28.81 8.95
CA ALA A 7 -55.92 27.43 9.29
C ALA A 7 -54.44 27.34 9.68
N SER A 8 -54.16 27.10 10.97
CA SER A 8 -52.83 26.74 11.44
C SER A 8 -52.53 25.29 11.03
N LEU A 9 -51.64 25.08 10.06
CA LEU A 9 -50.98 23.79 9.89
C LEU A 9 -49.89 23.66 10.94
N MET A 10 -50.11 22.83 11.96
CA MET A 10 -49.02 22.23 12.73
C MET A 10 -48.38 21.15 11.85
N SER A 11 -47.28 21.50 11.18
CA SER A 11 -46.37 20.49 10.64
C SER A 11 -45.56 19.91 11.81
N ILE A 12 -45.93 18.71 12.25
CA ILE A 12 -45.12 17.90 13.14
C ILE A 12 -43.90 17.45 12.33
N ALA A 13 -42.76 18.11 12.53
CA ALA A 13 -41.49 17.63 12.03
C ALA A 13 -41.09 16.40 12.85
N PHE A 14 -41.22 15.21 12.27
CA PHE A 14 -40.55 14.01 12.75
C PHE A 14 -39.04 14.20 12.51
N GLY A 15 -38.36 14.78 13.50
CA GLY A 15 -36.91 14.74 13.59
C GLY A 15 -36.50 13.32 13.94
N LEU A 16 -36.29 12.47 12.93
CA LEU A 16 -35.53 11.25 13.11
C LEU A 16 -34.05 11.66 13.25
N ALA A 17 -33.67 12.10 14.45
CA ALA A 17 -32.28 12.19 14.82
C ALA A 17 -31.77 10.74 14.92
N ALA A 18 -31.23 10.22 13.82
CA ALA A 18 -30.38 9.06 13.86
C ALA A 18 -29.13 9.46 14.67
N LEU A 19 -29.19 9.20 15.98
CA LEU A 19 -28.00 9.05 16.79
C LEU A 19 -27.22 7.88 16.19
N MET A 20 -26.30 8.17 15.27
CA MET A 20 -25.25 7.24 14.92
C MET A 20 -24.37 7.11 16.16
N SER A 21 -24.58 6.06 16.94
CA SER A 21 -23.57 5.63 17.90
C SER A 21 -22.32 5.32 17.09
N ALA A 22 -21.28 6.15 17.29
CA ALA A 22 -19.91 5.79 17.00
C ALA A 22 -19.56 4.61 17.91
N ALA A 23 -19.80 3.39 17.42
CA ALA A 23 -19.20 2.21 18.01
C ALA A 23 -17.71 2.30 17.66
N LEU A 24 -16.89 2.58 18.66
CA LEU A 24 -15.50 2.17 18.66
C LEU A 24 -15.48 0.70 18.24
N ALA A 25 -14.90 0.38 17.08
CA ALA A 25 -14.52 -0.99 16.80
C ALA A 25 -13.25 -1.29 17.62
N GLU A 26 -13.37 -1.23 18.95
CA GLU A 26 -12.47 -1.97 19.84
C GLU A 26 -12.94 -3.43 19.80
N GLY A 27 -12.32 -4.22 18.92
CA GLY A 27 -12.61 -5.65 18.81
C GLY A 27 -12.00 -6.27 17.56
N ASP A 28 -11.70 -7.56 17.66
CA ASP A 28 -11.21 -8.38 16.54
C ASP A 28 -12.19 -8.28 15.36
N VAL A 29 -11.67 -7.86 14.21
CA VAL A 29 -12.37 -7.82 12.94
C VAL A 29 -12.43 -9.23 12.39
N GLU A 30 -13.64 -9.78 12.24
CA GLU A 30 -13.83 -11.07 11.58
C GLU A 30 -13.41 -10.96 10.10
N VAL A 31 -12.41 -11.74 9.69
CA VAL A 31 -12.00 -11.86 8.30
C VAL A 31 -12.22 -13.29 7.84
N ARG A 32 -12.98 -13.46 6.76
CA ARG A 32 -13.15 -14.74 6.08
C ARG A 32 -12.22 -14.77 4.89
N SER A 33 -11.45 -15.85 4.80
CA SER A 33 -10.48 -16.03 3.73
C SER A 33 -10.85 -17.21 2.85
N ARG A 34 -10.74 -17.04 1.53
CA ARG A 34 -10.73 -18.12 0.55
C ARG A 34 -9.31 -18.26 0.02
N VAL A 35 -8.71 -19.43 0.22
CA VAL A 35 -7.36 -19.73 -0.30
C VAL A 35 -7.36 -19.70 -1.82
N ILE A 36 -6.34 -19.05 -2.38
CA ILE A 36 -6.00 -19.00 -3.80
C ILE A 36 -4.80 -19.92 -4.00
N THR A 37 -4.96 -20.97 -4.81
CA THR A 37 -3.93 -21.98 -5.08
C THR A 37 -3.27 -21.84 -6.45
N GLU A 38 -3.83 -21.03 -7.34
CA GLU A 38 -3.35 -20.80 -8.70
C GLU A 38 -3.27 -19.29 -8.93
N PHE A 39 -2.12 -18.78 -9.37
CA PHE A 39 -2.00 -17.35 -9.69
C PHE A 39 -2.55 -17.04 -11.08
N LYS A 40 -2.24 -17.88 -12.08
CA LYS A 40 -2.84 -17.78 -13.42
C LYS A 40 -4.12 -18.60 -13.45
N ILE A 41 -5.22 -17.98 -13.85
CA ILE A 41 -6.56 -18.55 -13.74
C ILE A 41 -6.65 -19.81 -14.61
N GLY A 42 -6.90 -20.97 -13.99
CA GLY A 42 -7.06 -22.25 -14.68
C GLY A 42 -5.74 -22.88 -15.12
N SER A 43 -4.63 -22.56 -14.46
CA SER A 43 -3.30 -23.09 -14.76
C SER A 43 -2.56 -23.48 -13.48
N ASP A 44 -1.84 -24.60 -13.55
CA ASP A 44 -0.92 -25.09 -12.51
C ASP A 44 0.49 -24.47 -12.62
N GLU A 45 0.66 -23.45 -13.46
CA GLU A 45 1.90 -22.68 -13.57
C GLU A 45 2.18 -21.98 -12.24
N ILE A 46 3.34 -22.27 -11.64
CA ILE A 46 3.76 -21.69 -10.36
C ILE A 46 4.89 -20.67 -10.51
N LYS A 47 5.58 -20.63 -11.65
CA LYS A 47 6.74 -19.74 -11.86
C LYS A 47 6.42 -18.68 -12.91
N PHE A 48 6.61 -17.43 -12.54
CA PHE A 48 6.33 -16.25 -13.33
C PHE A 48 7.54 -15.32 -13.31
N GLY A 49 8.40 -15.44 -14.33
CA GLY A 49 9.70 -14.76 -14.34
C GLY A 49 10.56 -15.17 -13.14
N SER A 50 10.89 -14.19 -12.31
CA SER A 50 11.67 -14.38 -11.07
C SER A 50 10.82 -14.59 -9.81
N LEU A 51 9.51 -14.82 -9.96
CA LEU A 51 8.62 -15.09 -8.83
C LEU A 51 8.02 -16.49 -8.93
N GLU A 52 8.03 -17.22 -7.82
CA GLU A 52 7.33 -18.49 -7.66
C GLU A 52 6.13 -18.26 -6.73
N PHE A 53 4.91 -18.52 -7.20
CA PHE A 53 3.69 -18.34 -6.41
C PHE A 53 3.57 -19.40 -5.32
N LEU A 54 3.41 -18.96 -4.07
CA LEU A 54 3.27 -19.83 -2.91
C LEU A 54 1.81 -20.04 -2.50
N GLY A 55 0.95 -19.06 -2.80
CA GLY A 55 -0.46 -19.07 -2.48
C GLY A 55 -0.99 -17.66 -2.25
N GLY A 56 -2.28 -17.56 -1.94
CA GLY A 56 -2.89 -16.29 -1.59
C GLY A 56 -4.22 -16.46 -0.88
N LEU A 57 -4.81 -15.33 -0.50
CA LEU A 57 -6.12 -15.22 0.14
C LEU A 57 -6.95 -14.21 -0.64
N GLU A 58 -8.20 -14.56 -0.94
CA GLU A 58 -9.26 -13.58 -1.14
C GLU A 58 -9.96 -13.37 0.20
N MET A 59 -10.02 -12.13 0.66
CA MET A 59 -10.44 -11.77 2.02
C MET A 59 -11.73 -10.96 1.97
N VAL A 60 -12.67 -11.28 2.85
CA VAL A 60 -13.90 -10.51 3.03
C VAL A 60 -14.22 -10.37 4.51
N SER A 61 -14.82 -9.24 4.88
CA SER A 61 -15.28 -9.00 6.26
C SER A 61 -16.68 -8.37 6.23
N PRO A 62 -17.57 -8.71 7.18
CA PRO A 62 -18.79 -7.95 7.39
C PRO A 62 -18.52 -6.55 7.98
N GLN A 63 -17.31 -6.29 8.50
CA GLN A 63 -16.96 -5.02 9.09
C GLN A 63 -16.73 -3.97 8.01
N ARG A 64 -17.47 -2.86 8.09
CA ARG A 64 -17.51 -1.82 7.05
C ARG A 64 -16.17 -1.13 6.80
N LEU A 65 -15.28 -1.10 7.79
CA LEU A 65 -13.96 -0.46 7.67
C LEU A 65 -12.91 -1.34 7.00
N PHE A 66 -13.18 -2.64 6.83
CA PHE A 66 -12.25 -3.55 6.17
C PHE A 66 -12.35 -3.37 4.65
N GLY A 67 -11.22 -3.10 4.02
CA GLY A 67 -11.11 -2.66 2.61
C GLY A 67 -10.14 -1.48 2.52
N SER A 68 -10.01 -0.84 1.35
CA SER A 68 -9.19 0.38 1.22
C SER A 68 -7.70 0.21 1.56
N LEU A 69 -7.12 -0.99 1.45
CA LEU A 69 -5.75 -1.27 1.90
C LEU A 69 -4.70 -0.71 0.93
N SER A 70 -4.01 0.35 1.32
CA SER A 70 -3.02 1.02 0.46
C SER A 70 -1.59 0.48 0.62
N SER A 71 -1.19 0.07 1.84
CA SER A 71 0.16 -0.44 2.09
C SER A 71 0.19 -1.41 3.27
N ILE A 72 1.21 -2.28 3.31
CA ILE A 72 1.41 -3.32 4.33
C ILE A 72 2.90 -3.50 4.64
N ARG A 73 3.27 -3.71 5.91
CA ARG A 73 4.61 -4.13 6.33
C ARG A 73 4.53 -5.20 7.40
N PHE A 74 5.28 -6.28 7.23
CA PHE A 74 5.43 -7.34 8.21
C PHE A 74 6.39 -6.94 9.33
N ARG A 75 6.08 -7.39 10.53
CA ARG A 75 6.93 -7.26 11.71
C ARG A 75 8.12 -8.20 11.61
N SER A 76 9.03 -8.11 12.58
CA SER A 76 10.25 -8.92 12.61
C SER A 76 9.96 -10.43 12.72
N ASP A 77 8.82 -10.82 13.28
CA ASP A 77 8.36 -12.20 13.40
C ASP A 77 7.80 -12.81 12.11
N LYS A 78 7.61 -12.00 11.06
CA LYS A 78 7.15 -12.42 9.72
C LYS A 78 5.73 -12.98 9.70
N THR A 79 4.97 -12.76 10.78
CA THR A 79 3.58 -13.19 10.91
C THR A 79 2.66 -12.03 11.16
N HIS A 80 3.05 -11.08 12.03
CA HIS A 80 2.26 -9.88 12.28
C HIS A 80 2.54 -8.83 11.22
N PHE A 81 1.53 -8.01 10.92
CA PHE A 81 1.67 -6.91 9.97
C PHE A 81 1.03 -5.63 10.49
N VAL A 82 1.47 -4.51 9.90
CA VAL A 82 0.83 -3.20 9.98
C VAL A 82 0.50 -2.77 8.57
N GLY A 83 -0.74 -2.37 8.35
CA GLY A 83 -1.26 -1.77 7.13
C GLY A 83 -1.81 -0.38 7.40
N VAL A 84 -1.94 0.41 6.34
CA VAL A 84 -2.73 1.66 6.34
C VAL A 84 -3.83 1.56 5.30
N LEU A 85 -4.97 2.15 5.63
CA LEU A 85 -6.09 2.26 4.72
C LEU A 85 -6.21 3.71 4.21
N ASP A 86 -6.60 3.90 2.94
CA ASP A 86 -6.84 5.23 2.33
C ASP A 86 -7.89 6.05 3.12
N THR A 87 -8.71 5.37 3.93
CA THR A 87 -9.72 5.99 4.80
C THR A 87 -9.15 6.62 6.07
N GLY A 88 -7.84 6.54 6.30
CA GLY A 88 -7.16 7.10 7.47
C GLY A 88 -7.19 6.20 8.69
N HIS A 89 -7.06 4.90 8.48
CA HIS A 89 -7.03 3.90 9.54
C HIS A 89 -5.74 3.09 9.49
N TRP A 90 -5.27 2.68 10.66
CA TRP A 90 -4.34 1.57 10.80
C TRP A 90 -5.11 0.26 10.68
N MET A 91 -4.46 -0.75 10.08
CA MET A 91 -4.91 -2.13 10.11
C MET A 91 -3.76 -2.98 10.66
N THR A 92 -3.97 -3.69 11.77
CA THR A 92 -3.01 -4.68 12.28
C THR A 92 -3.62 -6.06 12.21
N GLY A 93 -2.79 -7.09 12.25
CA GLY A 93 -3.22 -8.48 12.36
C GLY A 93 -2.04 -9.42 12.18
N HIS A 94 -2.32 -10.72 12.09
CA HIS A 94 -1.31 -11.69 11.69
C HIS A 94 -1.84 -12.68 10.67
N ILE A 95 -0.93 -13.17 9.83
CA ILE A 95 -1.22 -14.22 8.87
C ILE A 95 -1.23 -15.58 9.55
N GLU A 96 -2.16 -16.44 9.16
CA GLU A 96 -2.18 -17.85 9.51
C GLU A 96 -1.63 -18.68 8.34
N ARG A 97 -0.97 -19.79 8.67
CA ARG A 97 -0.41 -20.72 7.69
C ARG A 97 -0.97 -22.12 7.86
N ASP A 98 -1.17 -22.82 6.75
CA ASP A 98 -1.50 -24.25 6.72
C ASP A 98 -0.28 -25.11 7.14
N PRO A 99 -0.46 -26.44 7.35
CA PRO A 99 0.67 -27.32 7.71
C PRO A 99 1.77 -27.43 6.64
N GLN A 100 1.55 -26.92 5.43
CA GLN A 100 2.53 -26.82 4.36
C GLN A 100 3.23 -25.44 4.33
N GLY A 101 2.88 -24.53 5.25
CA GLY A 101 3.46 -23.21 5.37
C GLY A 101 2.84 -22.15 4.45
N ARG A 102 1.72 -22.45 3.76
CA ARG A 102 1.05 -21.49 2.85
C ARG A 102 0.01 -20.68 3.59
N LEU A 103 -0.26 -19.45 3.12
CA LEU A 103 -1.34 -18.62 3.65
C LEU A 103 -2.67 -19.39 3.76
N SER A 104 -3.30 -19.36 4.93
CA SER A 104 -4.59 -20.00 5.18
C SER A 104 -5.67 -19.06 5.72
N GLY A 105 -5.29 -17.93 6.30
CA GLY A 105 -6.21 -16.99 6.92
C GLY A 105 -5.53 -15.78 7.53
N LEU A 106 -6.33 -14.91 8.16
CA LEU A 106 -5.88 -13.81 9.00
C LEU A 106 -6.54 -13.94 10.37
N ALA A 107 -5.82 -13.59 11.43
CA ALA A 107 -6.34 -13.53 12.78
C ALA A 107 -5.90 -12.24 13.49
N GLU A 108 -6.58 -11.94 14.60
CA GLU A 108 -6.32 -10.75 15.44
C GLU A 108 -6.32 -9.44 14.64
N VAL A 109 -7.18 -9.37 13.62
CA VAL A 109 -7.26 -8.18 12.77
C VAL A 109 -7.91 -7.06 13.57
N ALA A 110 -7.27 -5.90 13.64
CA ALA A 110 -7.82 -4.72 14.28
C ALA A 110 -7.70 -3.51 13.35
N ILE A 111 -8.74 -2.68 13.31
CA ILE A 111 -8.76 -1.45 12.51
C ILE A 111 -8.99 -0.27 13.44
N THR A 112 -8.02 0.66 13.49
CA THR A 112 -8.06 1.80 14.42
C THR A 112 -7.85 3.12 13.67
N PRO A 113 -8.57 4.20 14.03
CA PRO A 113 -8.44 5.47 13.34
C PRO A 113 -7.08 6.12 13.64
N MET A 114 -6.42 6.63 12.60
CA MET A 114 -5.18 7.38 12.76
C MET A 114 -5.45 8.74 13.41
N LYS A 115 -4.42 9.31 14.05
CA LYS A 115 -4.48 10.64 14.66
C LYS A 115 -3.45 11.58 14.04
N ASN A 116 -3.92 12.70 13.50
CA ASN A 116 -3.04 13.74 12.99
C ASN A 116 -2.17 14.37 14.11
N ARG A 117 -1.26 15.29 13.76
CA ARG A 117 -0.38 15.99 14.73
C ARG A 117 -1.10 16.78 15.83
N LEU A 118 -2.38 17.09 15.65
CA LEU A 118 -3.23 17.76 16.64
C LEU A 118 -4.02 16.78 17.50
N GLY A 119 -3.78 15.47 17.36
CA GLY A 119 -4.45 14.41 18.08
C GLY A 119 -5.88 14.14 17.62
N ARG A 120 -6.28 14.67 16.46
CA ARG A 120 -7.61 14.48 15.90
C ARG A 120 -7.61 13.31 14.94
N SER A 121 -8.64 12.50 15.04
CA SER A 121 -9.03 11.55 14.01
C SER A 121 -9.99 12.23 13.05
N PHE A 122 -9.82 11.97 11.76
CA PHE A 122 -10.77 12.35 10.73
C PHE A 122 -11.22 11.06 10.08
N GLU A 123 -12.41 10.58 10.42
CA GLU A 123 -13.00 9.42 9.77
C GLU A 123 -13.40 9.83 8.34
N GLY A 124 -12.79 9.20 7.32
CA GLY A 124 -13.13 9.38 5.90
C GLY A 124 -12.15 10.24 5.08
N LYS A 125 -12.30 10.16 3.76
CA LYS A 125 -11.39 10.76 2.76
C LYS A 125 -11.25 12.28 2.94
N GLY A 126 -10.01 12.77 3.04
CA GLY A 126 -9.74 14.21 3.13
C GLY A 126 -8.35 14.57 3.65
N TYR A 127 -8.07 14.40 4.96
CA TYR A 127 -6.78 14.82 5.55
C TYR A 127 -5.90 13.65 5.99
N MET A 128 -6.48 12.46 6.07
CA MET A 128 -5.83 11.23 6.51
C MET A 128 -5.81 10.18 5.39
N ASP A 129 -5.81 10.63 4.13
CA ASP A 129 -5.68 9.80 2.92
C ASP A 129 -4.29 9.16 2.94
N ALA A 130 -4.15 7.99 3.54
CA ALA A 130 -2.87 7.34 3.81
C ALA A 130 -2.54 6.36 2.68
N GLU A 131 -1.41 6.56 2.02
CA GLU A 131 -1.07 5.78 0.82
C GLU A 131 0.03 4.75 1.07
N GLY A 132 1.09 5.16 1.76
CA GLY A 132 2.26 4.31 1.97
C GLY A 132 2.68 4.28 3.43
N LEU A 133 3.23 3.15 3.88
CA LEU A 133 3.81 3.02 5.22
C LEU A 133 5.17 2.33 5.19
N THR A 134 6.07 2.68 6.11
CA THR A 134 7.29 1.91 6.33
C THR A 134 7.70 1.93 7.79
N LEU A 135 8.23 0.80 8.26
CA LEU A 135 8.85 0.71 9.58
C LEU A 135 10.24 1.35 9.54
N HIS A 136 10.60 2.11 10.57
CA HIS A 136 11.89 2.78 10.69
C HIS A 136 12.36 2.81 12.15
N GLY A 137 12.92 1.70 12.63
CA GLY A 137 13.42 1.60 14.00
C GLY A 137 12.28 1.70 15.02
N ASP A 138 12.28 2.75 15.84
CA ASP A 138 11.25 3.06 16.86
C ASP A 138 10.09 3.92 16.32
N ARG A 139 9.91 3.92 14.99
CA ARG A 139 8.97 4.79 14.28
C ARG A 139 8.30 4.08 13.12
N ILE A 140 7.12 4.58 12.75
CA ILE A 140 6.44 4.31 11.48
C ILE A 140 6.36 5.61 10.71
N LEU A 141 6.76 5.59 9.45
CA LEU A 141 6.60 6.70 8.52
C LEU A 141 5.39 6.41 7.63
N VAL A 142 4.52 7.40 7.46
CA VAL A 142 3.34 7.27 6.59
C VAL A 142 3.26 8.44 5.63
N SER A 143 3.13 8.16 4.34
CA SER A 143 2.82 9.15 3.32
C SER A 143 1.31 9.38 3.21
N PHE A 144 0.93 10.63 3.02
CA PHE A 144 -0.47 11.02 2.87
C PHE A 144 -0.72 11.80 1.58
N GLU A 145 -1.92 11.65 1.02
CA GLU A 145 -2.48 12.46 -0.06
C GLU A 145 -3.38 13.60 0.44
N GLN A 146 -3.83 14.44 -0.51
CA GLN A 146 -4.50 15.73 -0.33
C GLN A 146 -3.66 16.80 0.40
N ASP A 147 -3.18 16.50 1.60
CA ASP A 147 -2.12 17.26 2.29
C ASP A 147 -0.83 16.45 2.26
N HIS A 148 -0.18 16.49 1.10
CA HIS A 148 1.07 15.78 0.81
C HIS A 148 2.13 16.02 1.90
N ARG A 149 2.39 14.96 2.66
CA ARG A 149 3.34 14.94 3.77
C ARG A 149 3.76 13.51 4.07
N VAL A 150 4.84 13.39 4.83
CA VAL A 150 5.27 12.13 5.45
C VAL A 150 5.26 12.37 6.95
N ASP A 151 4.25 11.86 7.65
CA ASP A 151 4.17 11.98 9.11
C ASP A 151 4.93 10.83 9.78
N VAL A 152 5.45 11.11 10.98
CA VAL A 152 6.16 10.14 11.82
C VAL A 152 5.27 9.78 13.01
N TYR A 153 5.05 8.49 13.23
CA TYR A 153 4.38 7.94 14.40
C TYR A 153 5.37 7.15 15.27
N PRO A 154 5.18 7.08 16.60
CA PRO A 154 6.00 6.25 17.47
C PRO A 154 5.68 4.77 17.26
N ASP A 155 6.67 3.90 17.36
CA ASP A 155 6.48 2.45 17.33
C ASP A 155 7.32 1.79 18.45
N PRO A 156 6.70 1.15 19.44
CA PRO A 156 5.26 0.87 19.55
C PRO A 156 4.39 2.09 19.93
N GLY A 157 3.07 1.95 19.80
CA GLY A 157 2.06 2.90 20.30
C GLY A 157 1.46 3.84 19.26
N PHE A 158 1.69 3.60 17.97
CA PHE A 158 1.15 4.38 16.85
C PHE A 158 -0.39 4.39 16.81
N GLU A 159 -1.04 3.31 17.27
CA GLU A 159 -2.49 3.09 17.24
C GLU A 159 -3.24 4.13 18.07
N THR A 160 -2.63 4.59 19.17
CA THR A 160 -3.26 5.55 20.10
C THR A 160 -2.61 6.92 20.06
N SER A 161 -1.44 7.04 19.43
CA SER A 161 -0.65 8.26 19.39
C SER A 161 -1.00 9.14 18.21
N ARG A 162 -0.82 10.45 18.41
CA ARG A 162 -0.72 11.40 17.29
C ARG A 162 0.60 11.23 16.55
N ALA A 163 0.65 11.69 15.30
CA ALA A 163 1.92 11.97 14.64
C ALA A 163 2.80 12.89 15.50
N ILE A 164 4.06 12.48 15.71
CA ILE A 164 5.03 13.15 16.59
C ILE A 164 5.98 14.08 15.82
N ASP A 165 6.15 13.85 14.52
CA ASP A 165 7.01 14.66 13.64
C ASP A 165 6.57 14.48 12.18
N ALA A 166 7.31 15.09 11.24
CA ALA A 166 7.22 14.81 9.82
C ALA A 166 8.50 15.08 9.05
N LEU A 167 8.69 14.30 7.98
CA LEU A 167 9.80 14.49 7.07
C LEU A 167 9.46 15.53 5.99
N PRO A 168 10.37 16.48 5.71
CA PRO A 168 10.14 17.46 4.67
C PRO A 168 10.25 16.80 3.29
N ILE A 169 9.17 16.84 2.52
CA ILE A 169 9.18 16.45 1.11
C ILE A 169 9.88 17.55 0.31
N PRO A 170 10.95 17.25 -0.44
CA PRO A 170 11.72 18.26 -1.13
C PRO A 170 11.04 18.71 -2.44
N PHE A 171 9.72 18.81 -2.52
CA PHE A 171 9.00 19.24 -3.72
C PHE A 171 8.00 20.36 -3.38
N PRO A 172 7.86 21.39 -4.23
CA PRO A 172 6.80 22.38 -4.03
C PRO A 172 5.43 21.70 -4.14
N LYS A 173 4.54 21.93 -3.17
CA LYS A 173 3.18 21.33 -3.14
C LYS A 173 2.44 21.46 -4.48
N LYS A 174 2.57 22.58 -5.18
CA LYS A 174 1.95 22.84 -6.50
C LYS A 174 2.40 21.90 -7.63
N SER A 175 3.51 21.19 -7.45
CA SER A 175 4.05 20.24 -8.42
C SER A 175 3.45 18.84 -8.23
N LEU A 176 2.80 18.62 -7.09
CA LEU A 176 2.11 17.38 -6.76
C LEU A 176 0.65 17.54 -7.18
N ARG A 177 0.16 16.57 -7.95
CA ARG A 177 -1.26 16.52 -8.33
C ARG A 177 -2.06 15.99 -7.14
N GLY A 178 -3.23 16.56 -6.90
CA GLY A 178 -3.98 16.38 -5.64
C GLY A 178 -4.31 14.94 -5.24
N ASN A 179 -4.31 14.00 -6.19
CA ASN A 179 -4.57 12.57 -5.96
C ASN A 179 -3.57 11.67 -6.72
N ARG A 180 -2.32 12.14 -6.89
CA ARG A 180 -1.23 11.42 -7.57
C ARG A 180 0.10 11.75 -6.92
N GLY A 181 0.08 11.77 -5.59
CA GLY A 181 1.14 12.15 -4.68
C GLY A 181 2.19 11.06 -4.54
N PHE A 182 2.72 10.88 -3.33
CA PHE A 182 3.72 9.86 -3.01
C PHE A 182 3.04 8.65 -2.40
N GLU A 183 2.75 7.65 -3.23
CA GLU A 183 2.16 6.39 -2.77
C GLU A 183 3.24 5.47 -2.19
N THR A 184 4.40 5.38 -2.81
CA THR A 184 5.50 4.54 -2.29
C THR A 184 6.35 5.25 -1.25
N ILE A 185 6.56 4.59 -0.10
CA ILE A 185 7.58 4.94 0.90
C ILE A 185 8.29 3.69 1.42
N ALA A 186 9.63 3.70 1.43
CA ALA A 186 10.43 2.56 1.87
C ALA A 186 11.73 3.00 2.54
N VAL A 187 12.13 2.32 3.62
CA VAL A 187 13.44 2.53 4.26
C VAL A 187 14.43 1.49 3.79
N ALA A 188 15.56 1.94 3.27
CA ALA A 188 16.63 1.05 2.81
C ALA A 188 17.36 0.39 3.98
N PRO A 189 17.93 -0.81 3.82
CA PRO A 189 18.77 -1.43 4.84
C PRO A 189 19.94 -0.52 5.25
N VAL A 190 20.31 -0.54 6.52
CA VAL A 190 21.43 0.27 7.05
C VAL A 190 22.76 -0.09 6.38
N ASP A 191 22.93 -1.34 5.96
CA ASP A 191 24.16 -1.79 5.31
C ASP A 191 24.19 -1.48 3.80
N SER A 192 23.06 -1.09 3.20
CA SER A 192 22.96 -0.73 1.79
C SER A 192 23.74 0.56 1.43
N VAL A 193 23.76 0.93 0.15
CA VAL A 193 24.34 2.19 -0.32
C VAL A 193 23.61 3.43 0.21
N LEU A 194 22.33 3.29 0.59
CA LEU A 194 21.49 4.36 1.11
C LEU A 194 21.61 4.55 2.62
N LYS A 195 22.24 3.61 3.35
CA LYS A 195 22.54 3.71 4.78
C LYS A 195 21.33 4.05 5.66
N GLY A 196 20.20 3.38 5.45
CA GLY A 196 18.96 3.67 6.19
C GLY A 196 18.12 4.79 5.59
N GLY A 197 18.48 5.30 4.41
CA GLY A 197 17.73 6.38 3.75
C GLY A 197 16.30 5.98 3.40
N THR A 198 15.37 6.89 3.66
CA THR A 198 13.95 6.78 3.33
C THR A 198 13.73 7.26 1.89
N LEU A 199 13.31 6.36 1.01
CA LEU A 199 12.89 6.66 -0.36
C LEU A 199 11.38 6.92 -0.41
N ILE A 200 10.98 7.93 -1.18
CA ILE A 200 9.59 8.12 -1.62
C ILE A 200 9.52 8.17 -3.14
N VAL A 201 8.44 7.63 -3.72
CA VAL A 201 8.17 7.67 -5.17
C VAL A 201 6.72 8.11 -5.41
N ALA A 202 6.54 9.02 -6.36
CA ALA A 202 5.22 9.51 -6.71
C ALA A 202 4.50 8.54 -7.66
N GLU A 203 3.18 8.43 -7.53
CA GLU A 203 2.34 7.65 -8.46
C GLU A 203 2.48 8.25 -9.86
N ARG A 204 1.99 9.50 -10.04
CA ARG A 204 1.92 10.14 -11.37
C ARG A 204 2.04 11.66 -11.33
N SER A 205 2.80 12.16 -10.36
CA SER A 205 3.38 13.51 -10.40
C SER A 205 4.71 13.46 -11.15
N LEU A 206 4.69 13.92 -12.40
CA LEU A 206 5.80 13.76 -13.34
C LEU A 206 6.63 15.04 -13.49
N ASP A 207 7.91 14.87 -13.78
CA ASP A 207 8.81 15.93 -14.23
C ASP A 207 8.59 16.30 -15.70
N ALA A 208 9.39 17.24 -16.22
CA ALA A 208 9.25 17.74 -17.58
C ALA A 208 9.59 16.68 -18.66
N ASP A 209 10.34 15.65 -18.30
CA ASP A 209 10.74 14.56 -19.19
C ASP A 209 9.79 13.35 -19.07
N GLY A 210 8.75 13.47 -18.24
CA GLY A 210 7.73 12.44 -18.03
C GLY A 210 8.10 11.41 -16.97
N ASN A 211 9.19 11.59 -16.22
CA ASN A 211 9.56 10.66 -15.15
C ASN A 211 8.82 10.99 -13.85
N ALA A 212 8.49 9.99 -13.05
CA ALA A 212 7.82 10.21 -11.76
C ALA A 212 8.78 10.80 -10.73
N TYR A 213 8.31 11.79 -9.95
CA TYR A 213 9.12 12.39 -8.89
C TYR A 213 9.50 11.35 -7.83
N ALA A 214 10.75 11.37 -7.39
CA ALA A 214 11.21 10.58 -6.25
C ALA A 214 12.18 11.38 -5.37
N ALA A 215 12.33 10.99 -4.11
CA ALA A 215 13.34 11.58 -3.24
C ALA A 215 13.83 10.61 -2.18
N ILE A 216 15.11 10.74 -1.84
CA ILE A 216 15.67 10.22 -0.59
C ILE A 216 15.54 11.34 0.45
N LEU A 217 14.76 11.13 1.50
CA LEU A 217 14.33 12.17 2.44
C LEU A 217 15.35 12.50 3.54
N ASP A 218 16.18 11.53 3.89
CA ASP A 218 17.14 11.58 4.99
C ASP A 218 18.40 10.75 4.67
N GLY A 219 19.32 10.68 5.64
CA GLY A 219 20.59 9.97 5.47
C GLY A 219 21.61 10.68 4.56
N PRO A 220 22.77 10.06 4.33
CA PRO A 220 23.89 10.67 3.61
C PRO A 220 23.64 10.83 2.10
N GLN A 221 22.69 10.07 1.54
CA GLN A 221 22.29 10.13 0.13
C GLN A 221 21.01 10.96 -0.08
N LYS A 222 20.63 11.81 0.88
CA LYS A 222 19.47 12.70 0.77
C LYS A 222 19.53 13.53 -0.52
N GLY A 223 18.45 13.53 -1.28
CA GLY A 223 18.35 14.28 -2.52
C GLY A 223 17.18 13.86 -3.40
N ARG A 224 16.91 14.67 -4.43
CA ARG A 224 15.91 14.35 -5.46
C ARG A 224 16.51 13.39 -6.49
N LEU A 225 15.65 12.53 -7.02
CA LEU A 225 15.87 11.64 -8.16
C LEU A 225 14.52 11.50 -8.88
N SER A 226 14.46 10.70 -9.94
CA SER A 226 13.19 10.39 -10.62
C SER A 226 13.10 8.90 -10.90
N LEU A 227 11.89 8.36 -11.05
CA LEU A 227 11.64 7.01 -11.54
C LEU A 227 11.26 7.07 -13.03
N ALA A 228 11.89 6.25 -13.86
CA ALA A 228 11.49 6.08 -15.25
C ALA A 228 10.06 5.54 -15.33
N HIS A 229 9.17 6.33 -15.93
CA HIS A 229 7.76 6.00 -16.11
C HIS A 229 7.52 5.46 -17.51
N TYR A 230 6.88 4.29 -17.60
CA TYR A 230 6.62 3.62 -18.87
C TYR A 230 5.18 3.14 -18.95
N GLY A 231 4.53 3.43 -20.07
CA GLY A 231 3.14 3.04 -20.33
C GLY A 231 2.18 3.73 -19.36
N ASP A 232 1.14 3.00 -18.96
CA ASP A 232 0.13 3.45 -18.00
C ASP A 232 0.26 2.78 -16.63
N PHE A 233 1.47 2.30 -16.29
CA PHE A 233 1.77 1.71 -14.99
C PHE A 233 2.31 2.78 -14.04
N ASP A 234 1.67 2.89 -12.89
CA ASP A 234 1.94 3.89 -11.87
C ASP A 234 2.41 3.21 -10.58
N ALA A 235 3.38 3.82 -9.89
CA ALA A 235 3.98 3.26 -8.68
C ALA A 235 3.04 3.38 -7.48
N THR A 236 2.79 2.27 -6.80
CA THR A 236 1.86 2.18 -5.66
C THR A 236 2.60 1.95 -4.35
N ASP A 237 3.46 0.93 -4.28
CA ASP A 237 4.26 0.65 -3.10
C ASP A 237 5.59 -0.02 -3.45
N GLY A 238 6.46 -0.19 -2.47
CA GLY A 238 7.74 -0.85 -2.67
C GLY A 238 8.44 -1.22 -1.37
N ALA A 239 9.29 -2.24 -1.45
CA ALA A 239 10.07 -2.71 -0.31
C ALA A 239 11.51 -2.99 -0.73
N PHE A 240 12.45 -2.63 0.15
CA PHE A 240 13.85 -2.94 -0.06
C PHE A 240 14.15 -4.39 0.31
N LEU A 241 14.89 -5.06 -0.57
CA LEU A 241 15.48 -6.35 -0.32
C LEU A 241 16.71 -6.22 0.60
N PRO A 242 17.14 -7.32 1.26
CA PRO A 242 18.33 -7.30 2.13
C PRO A 242 19.61 -6.82 1.43
N ASN A 243 19.72 -7.04 0.11
CA ASN A 243 20.86 -6.59 -0.68
C ASN A 243 20.81 -5.08 -1.05
N GLY A 244 19.74 -4.38 -0.69
CA GLY A 244 19.51 -2.96 -0.95
C GLY A 244 18.83 -2.64 -2.27
N ASP A 245 18.49 -3.64 -3.08
CA ASP A 245 17.64 -3.42 -4.26
C ASP A 245 16.20 -3.11 -3.80
N LEU A 246 15.48 -2.33 -4.59
CA LEU A 246 14.07 -2.04 -4.35
C LEU A 246 13.21 -2.94 -5.25
N LEU A 247 12.23 -3.62 -4.66
CA LEU A 247 11.06 -4.10 -5.39
C LEU A 247 10.01 -2.99 -5.39
N LEU A 248 9.58 -2.59 -6.57
CA LEU A 248 8.55 -1.58 -6.78
C LEU A 248 7.32 -2.27 -7.39
N LEU A 249 6.19 -2.15 -6.71
CA LEU A 249 4.88 -2.52 -7.24
C LEU A 249 4.34 -1.36 -8.06
N GLU A 250 3.83 -1.69 -9.24
CA GLU A 250 3.16 -0.73 -10.10
C GLU A 250 1.85 -1.32 -10.59
N ARG A 251 0.82 -0.48 -10.67
CA ARG A 251 -0.50 -0.86 -11.16
C ARG A 251 -0.88 -0.09 -12.40
N ARG A 252 -1.76 -0.67 -13.20
CA ARG A 252 -2.44 -0.02 -14.32
C ARG A 252 -3.93 -0.23 -14.15
N PHE A 253 -4.70 0.84 -14.34
CA PHE A 253 -6.15 0.76 -14.46
C PHE A 253 -6.66 1.76 -15.50
N ASN A 254 -7.03 1.27 -16.68
CA ASN A 254 -7.62 2.10 -17.73
C ASN A 254 -8.67 1.32 -18.55
N MET A 255 -9.51 2.02 -19.33
CA MET A 255 -10.57 1.36 -20.12
C MET A 255 -10.07 0.53 -21.31
N ALA A 256 -8.88 0.82 -21.82
CA ALA A 256 -8.37 0.22 -23.06
C ALA A 256 -7.66 -1.12 -22.81
N GLU A 257 -6.86 -1.17 -21.76
CA GLU A 257 -6.01 -2.31 -21.38
C GLU A 257 -6.52 -2.98 -20.09
N GLY A 258 -7.40 -2.30 -19.36
CA GLY A 258 -7.96 -2.81 -18.13
C GLY A 258 -7.00 -2.75 -16.95
N ILE A 259 -7.08 -3.77 -16.11
CA ILE A 259 -6.22 -3.90 -14.95
C ILE A 259 -4.88 -4.52 -15.32
N GLY A 260 -3.83 -4.10 -14.63
CA GLY A 260 -2.54 -4.76 -14.69
C GLY A 260 -1.75 -4.47 -13.44
N MET A 261 -0.81 -5.35 -13.13
CA MET A 261 0.24 -5.09 -12.16
C MET A 261 1.58 -5.51 -12.71
N ARG A 262 2.65 -4.86 -12.27
CA ARG A 262 4.01 -5.36 -12.46
C ARG A 262 4.85 -5.15 -11.21
N ILE A 263 5.85 -6.02 -11.04
CA ILE A 263 6.89 -5.84 -10.02
C ILE A 263 8.20 -5.55 -10.75
N ARG A 264 8.79 -4.39 -10.45
CA ARG A 264 10.07 -3.96 -10.99
C ARG A 264 11.16 -4.05 -9.93
N ARG A 265 12.34 -4.57 -10.28
CA ARG A 265 13.52 -4.55 -9.43
C ARG A 265 14.47 -3.45 -9.85
N ILE A 266 14.64 -2.46 -8.98
CA ILE A 266 15.58 -1.35 -9.15
C ILE A 266 16.82 -1.67 -8.33
N LYS A 267 17.99 -1.66 -8.98
CA LYS A 267 19.25 -2.00 -8.32
C LYS A 267 19.64 -0.90 -7.34
N ALA A 268 20.19 -1.29 -6.19
CA ALA A 268 20.63 -0.36 -5.15
C ALA A 268 21.53 0.76 -5.71
N ALA A 269 22.44 0.41 -6.62
CA ALA A 269 23.41 1.33 -7.22
C ALA A 269 22.77 2.44 -8.09
N ASP A 270 21.55 2.21 -8.56
CA ASP A 270 20.80 3.14 -9.40
C ASP A 270 19.91 4.09 -8.57
N ILE A 271 19.81 3.88 -7.25
CA ILE A 271 19.04 4.72 -6.33
C ILE A 271 19.99 5.73 -5.69
N ARG A 272 20.17 6.88 -6.34
CA ARG A 272 21.03 7.98 -5.85
C ARG A 272 20.57 9.34 -6.38
N PRO A 273 20.92 10.45 -5.71
CA PRO A 273 20.48 11.77 -6.16
C PRO A 273 20.88 12.10 -7.60
N GLY A 274 19.96 12.77 -8.32
CA GLY A 274 20.17 13.32 -9.65
C GLY A 274 20.09 12.31 -10.80
N VAL A 275 19.70 11.06 -10.54
CA VAL A 275 19.51 10.04 -11.58
C VAL A 275 18.03 9.80 -11.85
N VAL A 276 17.74 9.26 -13.03
CA VAL A 276 16.47 8.59 -13.31
C VAL A 276 16.71 7.11 -13.04
N MET A 277 16.13 6.59 -11.95
CA MET A 277 16.22 5.17 -11.62
C MET A 277 15.27 4.36 -12.50
N ASP A 278 15.70 3.17 -12.87
CA ASP A 278 14.94 2.22 -13.67
C ASP A 278 15.32 0.78 -13.24
N GLY A 279 14.58 -0.22 -13.70
CA GLY A 279 14.72 -1.57 -13.23
C GLY A 279 14.17 -2.63 -14.18
N GLU A 280 14.49 -3.87 -13.85
CA GLU A 280 14.00 -5.05 -14.57
C GLU A 280 12.58 -5.39 -14.13
N ILE A 281 11.68 -5.67 -15.09
CA ILE A 281 10.35 -6.22 -14.80
C ILE A 281 10.51 -7.71 -14.45
N LEU A 282 10.18 -8.06 -13.21
CA LEU A 282 10.27 -9.44 -12.70
C LEU A 282 9.01 -10.25 -12.97
N LEU A 283 7.86 -9.57 -12.96
CA LEU A 283 6.52 -10.12 -13.16
C LEU A 283 5.64 -9.03 -13.74
N GLU A 284 4.81 -9.40 -14.71
CA GLU A 284 3.68 -8.61 -15.17
C GLU A 284 2.45 -9.52 -15.22
N GLY A 285 1.31 -9.01 -14.74
CA GLY A 285 0.04 -9.70 -14.72
C GLY A 285 -1.08 -8.81 -15.24
N ASP A 286 -2.07 -9.44 -15.90
CA ASP A 286 -3.30 -8.85 -16.40
C ASP A 286 -4.54 -9.64 -15.89
N PHE A 287 -5.70 -9.46 -16.53
CA PHE A 287 -6.94 -10.18 -16.18
C PHE A 287 -6.87 -11.72 -16.23
N SER A 288 -5.84 -12.30 -16.84
CA SER A 288 -5.63 -13.75 -16.81
C SER A 288 -5.06 -14.27 -15.49
N TYR A 289 -4.70 -13.35 -14.58
CA TYR A 289 -4.13 -13.65 -13.27
C TYR A 289 -5.08 -13.26 -12.13
N GLN A 290 -4.83 -13.82 -10.94
CA GLN A 290 -5.55 -13.51 -9.70
C GLN A 290 -5.11 -12.15 -9.15
N ILE A 291 -5.27 -11.09 -9.92
CA ILE A 291 -4.92 -9.72 -9.52
C ILE A 291 -6.17 -8.86 -9.35
N ASP A 292 -6.01 -7.76 -8.62
CA ASP A 292 -6.98 -6.69 -8.53
C ASP A 292 -6.23 -5.35 -8.47
N ASN A 293 -6.79 -4.30 -7.86
CA ASN A 293 -6.11 -3.01 -7.66
C ASN A 293 -4.96 -3.17 -6.66
N MET A 294 -3.83 -3.74 -7.11
CA MET A 294 -2.68 -4.03 -6.26
C MET A 294 -2.03 -2.74 -5.78
N GLU A 295 -2.08 -2.48 -4.47
CA GLU A 295 -1.59 -1.24 -3.88
C GLU A 295 -0.39 -1.48 -2.96
N GLY A 296 -0.43 -2.48 -2.08
CA GLY A 296 0.62 -2.70 -1.08
C GLY A 296 1.60 -3.81 -1.44
N LEU A 297 2.88 -3.63 -1.06
CA LEU A 297 3.93 -4.64 -1.21
C LEU A 297 4.86 -4.65 0.00
N ASP A 298 5.19 -5.83 0.51
CA ASP A 298 6.32 -6.02 1.42
C ASP A 298 7.20 -7.19 0.99
N ALA A 299 8.47 -7.16 1.41
CA ALA A 299 9.42 -8.24 1.16
C ALA A 299 10.25 -8.55 2.40
N PHE A 300 10.40 -9.83 2.71
CA PHE A 300 11.16 -10.28 3.88
C PHE A 300 11.86 -11.61 3.64
N ALA A 301 12.94 -11.86 4.38
CA ALA A 301 13.54 -13.18 4.45
C ALA A 301 12.65 -14.11 5.30
N ALA A 302 12.22 -15.22 4.73
CA ALA A 302 11.51 -16.29 5.42
C ALA A 302 12.48 -17.17 6.23
N GLU A 303 11.93 -18.04 7.09
CA GLU A 303 12.72 -18.93 7.95
C GLU A 303 13.65 -19.87 7.17
N ASP A 304 13.26 -20.25 5.95
CA ASP A 304 14.06 -21.08 5.05
C ASP A 304 15.19 -20.30 4.33
N GLY A 305 15.32 -19.00 4.61
CA GLY A 305 16.31 -18.11 4.01
C GLY A 305 15.92 -17.60 2.61
N THR A 306 14.76 -18.00 2.08
CA THR A 306 14.25 -17.45 0.82
C THR A 306 13.61 -16.08 1.04
N THR A 307 13.53 -15.28 -0.01
CA THR A 307 12.85 -13.99 0.05
C THR A 307 11.40 -14.18 -0.33
N HIS A 308 10.50 -13.88 0.59
CA HIS A 308 9.06 -13.82 0.34
C HIS A 308 8.67 -12.39 -0.03
N VAL A 309 7.76 -12.27 -0.98
CA VAL A 309 7.16 -11.02 -1.44
C VAL A 309 5.65 -11.17 -1.26
N VAL A 310 5.07 -10.32 -0.43
CA VAL A 310 3.63 -10.27 -0.21
C VAL A 310 3.09 -9.04 -0.89
N ILE A 311 2.07 -9.21 -1.73
CA ILE A 311 1.33 -8.10 -2.35
C ILE A 311 -0.13 -8.15 -1.93
N VAL A 312 -0.73 -6.97 -1.74
CA VAL A 312 -2.12 -6.82 -1.36
C VAL A 312 -2.86 -5.89 -2.31
N SER A 313 -4.15 -6.14 -2.51
CA SER A 313 -5.00 -5.24 -3.27
C SER A 313 -5.92 -4.42 -2.38
N ASP A 314 -6.28 -3.27 -2.93
CA ASP A 314 -7.37 -2.44 -2.48
C ASP A 314 -8.67 -2.81 -3.22
N ASP A 315 -9.78 -2.86 -2.49
CA ASP A 315 -11.11 -2.97 -3.07
C ASP A 315 -11.77 -1.62 -3.39
N ASN A 316 -11.19 -0.47 -3.03
CA ASN A 316 -11.78 0.88 -3.02
C ASN A 316 -13.18 0.93 -2.38
N HIS A 317 -13.51 0.00 -1.49
CA HIS A 317 -14.89 -0.29 -1.05
C HIS A 317 -15.90 -0.50 -2.20
N SER A 318 -15.44 -1.00 -3.35
CA SER A 318 -16.18 -1.33 -4.54
C SER A 318 -16.56 -2.81 -4.55
N ILE A 319 -17.82 -3.11 -4.90
CA ILE A 319 -18.29 -4.50 -5.04
C ILE A 319 -17.64 -5.25 -6.23
N LEU A 320 -16.92 -4.54 -7.10
CA LEU A 320 -16.28 -5.11 -8.28
C LEU A 320 -14.82 -5.49 -8.07
N GLN A 321 -14.23 -5.03 -6.97
CA GLN A 321 -12.83 -5.27 -6.63
C GLN A 321 -12.73 -6.20 -5.42
N ARG A 322 -11.61 -6.88 -5.31
CA ARG A 322 -11.35 -7.89 -4.27
C ARG A 322 -10.24 -7.40 -3.35
N ASN A 323 -10.34 -7.74 -2.07
CA ASN A 323 -9.20 -7.68 -1.15
C ASN A 323 -8.41 -8.98 -1.29
N LEU A 324 -7.20 -8.88 -1.84
CA LEU A 324 -6.30 -10.00 -2.07
C LEU A 324 -5.06 -9.84 -1.18
N MET A 325 -4.50 -10.98 -0.77
CA MET A 325 -3.14 -11.07 -0.26
C MET A 325 -2.47 -12.23 -0.99
N LEU A 326 -1.47 -11.95 -1.80
CA LEU A 326 -0.74 -12.96 -2.56
C LEU A 326 0.69 -13.04 -2.05
N GLU A 327 1.23 -14.25 -1.97
CA GLU A 327 2.59 -14.51 -1.52
C GLU A 327 3.38 -15.22 -2.62
N PHE A 328 4.56 -14.67 -2.90
CA PHE A 328 5.52 -15.21 -3.85
C PHE A 328 6.87 -15.42 -3.18
N ARG A 329 7.62 -16.40 -3.64
CA ARG A 329 9.05 -16.50 -3.41
C ARG A 329 9.78 -15.78 -4.55
N LEU A 330 10.67 -14.85 -4.21
CA LEU A 330 11.63 -14.30 -5.15
C LEU A 330 12.72 -15.34 -5.42
N VAL A 331 12.73 -15.86 -6.64
CA VAL A 331 13.77 -16.75 -7.15
C VAL A 331 14.75 -15.88 -7.94
N GLU A 332 15.96 -15.71 -7.40
CA GLU A 332 17.02 -15.04 -8.14
C GLU A 332 17.20 -15.74 -9.50
N PRO A 333 17.11 -15.01 -10.63
CA PRO A 333 17.32 -15.63 -11.92
C PRO A 333 18.75 -16.21 -11.94
N ARG A 334 18.87 -17.47 -12.36
CA ARG A 334 20.19 -17.99 -12.71
C ARG A 334 20.73 -17.12 -13.83
N ALA A 335 22.02 -16.79 -13.81
CA ALA A 335 22.64 -15.98 -14.86
C ALA A 335 22.29 -16.57 -16.24
N GLY A 336 21.48 -15.85 -17.04
CA GLY A 336 21.11 -16.23 -18.41
C GLY A 336 19.63 -16.13 -18.83
N ASP A 337 18.66 -15.95 -17.91
CA ASP A 337 17.22 -16.11 -18.23
C ASP A 337 16.45 -14.84 -18.66
N THR A 338 17.06 -13.64 -18.70
CA THR A 338 16.31 -12.36 -18.73
C THR A 338 15.85 -11.84 -20.11
N ALA A 339 15.88 -12.65 -21.17
CA ALA A 339 15.67 -12.15 -22.54
C ALA A 339 14.23 -12.14 -23.08
N ARG A 340 13.18 -12.33 -22.25
CA ARG A 340 11.79 -12.50 -22.78
C ARG A 340 10.71 -11.53 -22.29
N LEU A 341 10.99 -10.66 -21.34
CA LEU A 341 9.96 -9.77 -20.77
C LEU A 341 10.12 -8.29 -21.18
N GLN A 342 11.04 -7.97 -22.10
CA GLN A 342 11.34 -6.60 -22.52
C GLN A 342 10.78 -6.22 -23.90
N ASN A 343 9.95 -7.06 -24.52
CA ASN A 343 9.40 -6.83 -25.87
C ASN A 343 7.92 -6.48 -25.85
#